data_AF-A0A2T2VAC2-F1
#
_entry.id   AF-A0A2T2VAC2-F1
#
_cell.length_a   1.000
_cell.length_b   1.000
_cell.length_c   1.000
_cell.angle_alpha   90.00
_cell.angle_beta   90.00
_cell.angle_gamma   90.00
#
_symmetry.space_group_name_H-M   'P 1'
#
loop_
_entity.id
_entity.type
_entity.pdbx_description
1 polymer ?
#
loop_
_entity_poly.entity_id
_entity_poly.type
_entity_poly.pdbx_seq_one_letter_code
_entity_poly.pdbx_strand_id
1 'polypeptide(L)'
;RIQSLTQARLDEHAAPLSPVRLRTPRLDSLRARFGRRQARPGGTDAPASPLPPIRTRRAVQRLARAAFTERFAGTDWAYLGANGRTLLDTMQTRRLRARLQALYGDPTLTVVDAESLDGRPAPQYIQFAYWLVVNDSIPAKVVDTGGPFDRGLVFAAPARFRNRLRTLREAVLAPLAETDLRARYVDYYFETSTATWYRTGFDGQRFFARPVERREIRAGQRPVLERDS
;
A
#
# COMPACT_ATOMS: atom_id res chain seq x y z
N ARG A 1 54.08 34.15 -36.70
CA ARG A 1 54.54 33.69 -35.37
C ARG A 1 53.29 33.65 -34.50
N ILE A 2 52.64 32.52 -34.24
CA ILE A 2 53.07 31.46 -33.32
C ILE A 2 52.51 30.11 -33.83
N GLN A 3 53.39 29.25 -34.36
CA GLN A 3 53.38 27.81 -34.08
C GLN A 3 54.15 27.68 -32.76
N SER A 4 53.95 26.74 -31.84
CA SER A 4 53.35 25.42 -31.81
C SER A 4 53.43 24.99 -30.33
N LEU A 5 52.51 24.16 -29.84
CA LEU A 5 52.79 23.09 -28.87
C LEU A 5 51.50 22.28 -28.64
N THR A 6 51.39 21.25 -29.47
CA THR A 6 50.65 20.01 -29.25
C THR A 6 50.87 19.42 -27.85
N GLN A 7 49.81 18.79 -27.35
CA GLN A 7 49.84 17.63 -26.45
C GLN A 7 50.50 17.80 -25.07
N ALA A 8 49.69 18.08 -24.04
CA ALA A 8 49.91 17.51 -22.70
C ALA A 8 48.65 17.62 -21.82
N ARG A 9 48.11 16.45 -21.43
CA ARG A 9 47.19 16.17 -20.31
C ARG A 9 45.73 16.65 -20.46
N LEU A 10 44.68 15.83 -20.59
CA LEU A 10 44.42 14.45 -20.15
C LEU A 10 45.07 14.13 -18.81
N ASP A 11 44.46 14.68 -17.76
CA ASP A 11 44.24 14.07 -16.44
C ASP A 11 44.11 15.17 -15.39
N GLU A 12 42.88 15.62 -15.15
CA GLU A 12 42.51 16.18 -13.85
C GLU A 12 41.08 15.76 -13.53
N HIS A 13 40.96 14.48 -13.16
CA HIS A 13 39.86 14.03 -12.33
C HIS A 13 39.94 14.80 -11.00
N ALA A 14 39.07 15.79 -10.83
CA ALA A 14 38.83 16.41 -9.53
C ALA A 14 38.44 15.31 -8.53
N ALA A 15 39.31 15.03 -7.58
CA ALA A 15 39.03 14.09 -6.50
C ALA A 15 37.80 14.58 -5.69
N PRO A 16 36.87 13.69 -5.29
CA PRO A 16 35.74 14.10 -4.47
C PRO A 16 36.23 14.59 -3.11
N LEU A 17 35.72 15.74 -2.67
CA LEU A 17 35.99 16.31 -1.35
C LEU A 17 35.60 15.31 -0.25
N SER A 18 36.52 15.07 0.68
CA SER A 18 36.28 14.21 1.85
C SER A 18 35.11 14.76 2.70
N PRO A 19 34.19 13.91 3.20
CA PRO A 19 33.05 14.38 3.98
C PRO A 19 33.51 14.95 5.33
N VAL A 20 33.00 16.14 5.64
CA VAL A 20 33.18 16.81 6.94
C VAL A 20 32.50 15.98 8.02
N ARG A 21 33.26 15.44 8.97
CA ARG A 21 32.71 14.77 10.16
C ARG A 21 32.26 15.82 11.17
N LEU A 22 30.96 16.05 11.26
CA LEU A 22 30.37 16.84 12.34
C LEU A 22 30.48 16.07 13.66
N ARG A 23 31.16 16.65 14.65
CA ARG A 23 31.21 16.12 16.02
C ARG A 23 29.85 16.37 16.70
N THR A 24 29.09 15.31 16.94
CA THR A 24 27.87 15.37 17.76
C THR A 24 28.22 15.50 19.25
N PRO A 25 27.60 16.42 20.01
CA PRO A 25 27.74 16.46 21.47
C PRO A 25 27.14 15.19 22.09
N ARG A 26 27.90 14.54 22.99
CA ARG A 26 27.39 13.47 23.85
C ARG A 26 26.49 14.09 24.92
N LEU A 27 25.17 14.04 24.73
CA LEU A 27 24.18 14.05 25.82
C LEU A 27 22.81 13.59 25.27
N ASP A 28 22.49 12.36 25.65
CA ASP A 28 21.36 11.54 25.22
C ASP A 28 20.08 11.97 25.98
N SER A 29 19.41 13.04 25.52
CA SER A 29 18.21 13.59 26.18
C SER A 29 16.89 12.95 25.71
N LEU A 30 16.92 11.99 24.78
CA LEU A 30 15.73 11.22 24.38
C LEU A 30 15.48 10.00 25.28
N ARG A 31 16.51 9.45 25.94
CA ARG A 31 16.38 8.25 26.78
C ARG A 31 15.69 8.50 28.13
N ALA A 32 15.80 9.71 28.68
CA ALA A 32 15.18 10.07 29.95
C ALA A 32 13.64 10.19 29.87
N ARG A 33 13.09 10.54 28.70
CA ARG A 33 11.64 10.74 28.52
C ARG A 33 10.85 9.44 28.33
N PHE A 34 11.53 8.36 27.95
CA PHE A 34 10.92 7.02 27.79
C PHE A 34 11.17 6.09 28.99
N GLY A 35 11.90 6.53 30.01
CA GLY A 35 12.29 5.71 31.18
C GLY A 35 11.24 5.53 32.28
N ARG A 36 10.02 6.06 32.14
CA ARG A 36 8.92 5.86 33.10
C ARG A 36 7.66 5.35 32.41
N ARG A 37 7.74 4.14 31.87
CA ARG A 37 6.56 3.30 31.72
C ARG A 37 6.88 1.98 32.42
N GLN A 38 6.37 1.86 33.64
CA GLN A 38 6.58 0.72 34.53
C GLN A 38 6.39 -0.57 33.75
N ALA A 39 7.44 -1.39 33.73
CA ALA A 39 7.37 -2.77 33.31
C ALA A 39 6.38 -3.47 34.24
N ARG A 40 5.21 -3.85 33.70
CA ARG A 40 4.38 -4.87 34.33
C ARG A 40 5.16 -6.18 34.29
N PRO A 41 5.28 -6.91 35.41
CA PRO A 41 5.98 -8.18 35.44
C PRO A 41 5.19 -9.22 34.65
N GLY A 42 5.94 -9.99 33.85
CA GLY A 42 5.62 -11.27 33.23
C GLY A 42 4.14 -11.69 33.20
N GLY A 43 3.43 -11.28 32.16
CA GLY A 43 2.41 -12.16 31.59
C GLY A 43 3.16 -13.26 30.86
N THR A 44 3.08 -14.48 31.38
CA THR A 44 3.60 -15.70 30.75
C THR A 44 3.34 -15.64 29.25
N ASP A 45 4.41 -15.67 28.43
CA ASP A 45 4.33 -15.92 26.99
C ASP A 45 3.83 -17.36 26.81
N ALA A 46 2.54 -17.57 27.06
CA ALA A 46 1.87 -18.75 26.57
C ALA A 46 2.07 -18.72 25.05
N PRO A 47 2.58 -19.80 24.44
CA PRO A 47 2.79 -19.83 23.00
C PRO A 47 1.46 -19.47 22.35
N ALA A 48 1.46 -18.35 21.61
CA ALA A 48 0.24 -17.86 20.97
C ALA A 48 -0.35 -19.01 20.17
N SER A 49 -1.54 -19.50 20.56
CA SER A 49 -2.18 -20.67 19.94
C SER A 49 -2.08 -20.54 18.43
N PRO A 50 -1.59 -21.54 17.68
CA PRO A 50 -1.22 -21.38 16.27
C PRO A 50 -2.34 -20.72 15.46
N LEU A 51 -1.97 -19.92 14.45
CA LEU A 51 -2.97 -19.34 13.55
C LEU A 51 -3.76 -20.49 12.90
N PRO A 52 -5.09 -20.41 12.83
CA PRO A 52 -5.85 -21.41 12.09
C PRO A 52 -5.40 -21.38 10.63
N PRO A 53 -5.29 -22.54 9.97
CA PRO A 53 -4.93 -22.59 8.56
C PRO A 53 -5.97 -21.80 7.74
N ILE A 54 -5.50 -21.02 6.78
CA ILE A 54 -6.38 -20.16 5.98
C ILE A 54 -7.00 -20.97 4.85
N ARG A 55 -8.27 -21.36 5.03
CA ARG A 55 -9.04 -22.18 4.10
C ARG A 55 -9.87 -21.34 3.15
N THR A 56 -10.50 -20.27 3.64
CA THR A 56 -11.40 -19.43 2.85
C THR A 56 -11.00 -17.96 2.92
N ARG A 57 -11.17 -17.27 1.78
CA ARG A 57 -10.95 -15.83 1.62
C ARG A 57 -12.08 -15.31 0.74
N ARG A 58 -13.07 -14.65 1.34
CA ARG A 58 -14.21 -14.12 0.61
C ARG A 58 -14.10 -12.61 0.52
N ALA A 59 -14.03 -12.09 -0.70
CA ALA A 59 -14.06 -10.65 -0.91
C ALA A 59 -15.46 -10.08 -0.67
N VAL A 60 -15.51 -8.96 0.04
CA VAL A 60 -16.73 -8.21 0.32
C VAL A 60 -17.00 -7.31 -0.88
N GLN A 61 -18.13 -7.51 -1.54
CA GLN A 61 -18.55 -6.68 -2.65
C GLN A 61 -19.00 -5.30 -2.16
N ARG A 62 -18.98 -4.30 -3.06
CA ARG A 62 -19.38 -2.91 -2.75
C ARG A 62 -20.74 -2.82 -2.03
N LEU A 63 -21.74 -3.58 -2.49
CA LEU A 63 -23.09 -3.59 -1.90
C LEU A 63 -23.15 -4.26 -0.52
N ALA A 64 -22.22 -5.19 -0.22
CA ALA A 64 -22.16 -5.89 1.07
C ALA A 64 -21.37 -5.10 2.15
N ARG A 65 -20.93 -3.88 1.83
CA ARG A 65 -20.11 -3.04 2.72
C ARG A 65 -20.80 -2.72 4.03
N ALA A 66 -22.09 -2.36 3.98
CA ALA A 66 -22.88 -2.04 5.17
C ALA A 66 -22.96 -3.24 6.12
N ALA A 67 -23.33 -4.41 5.60
CA ALA A 67 -23.41 -5.64 6.38
C ALA A 67 -22.05 -6.06 6.97
N PHE A 68 -20.95 -5.87 6.25
CA PHE A 68 -19.61 -6.13 6.80
C PHE A 68 -19.29 -5.18 7.96
N THR A 69 -19.56 -3.88 7.79
CA THR A 69 -19.31 -2.87 8.84
C THR A 69 -20.13 -3.15 10.08
N GLU A 70 -21.40 -3.50 9.92
CA GLU A 70 -22.29 -3.87 11.02
C GLU A 70 -21.80 -5.15 11.73
N ARG A 71 -21.56 -6.22 10.96
CA ARG A 71 -21.13 -7.51 11.51
C ARG A 71 -19.83 -7.43 12.32
N PHE A 72 -18.89 -6.59 11.88
CA PHE A 72 -17.59 -6.42 12.52
C PHE A 72 -17.46 -5.08 13.23
N ALA A 73 -18.59 -4.49 13.62
CA ALA A 73 -18.62 -3.29 14.46
C ALA A 73 -17.81 -3.53 15.75
N GLY A 74 -17.07 -2.51 16.19
CA GLY A 74 -16.20 -2.61 17.36
C GLY A 74 -14.88 -3.37 17.14
N THR A 75 -14.53 -3.73 15.90
CA THR A 75 -13.20 -4.29 15.62
C THR A 75 -12.12 -3.23 15.80
N ASP A 76 -11.25 -3.43 16.79
CA ASP A 76 -9.96 -2.72 16.87
C ASP A 76 -9.02 -3.22 15.78
N TRP A 77 -8.44 -2.33 14.99
CA TRP A 77 -7.59 -2.69 13.86
C TRP A 77 -6.10 -2.58 14.21
N ALA A 78 -5.32 -3.55 13.73
CA ALA A 78 -3.87 -3.44 13.62
C ALA A 78 -3.46 -3.44 12.15
N TYR A 79 -2.44 -2.65 11.81
CA TYR A 79 -2.01 -2.39 10.44
C TYR A 79 -0.56 -2.82 10.25
N LEU A 80 -0.26 -3.35 9.06
CA LEU A 80 1.07 -3.67 8.60
C LEU A 80 1.25 -3.06 7.20
N GLY A 81 2.11 -2.05 7.10
CA GLY A 81 2.43 -1.40 5.83
C GLY A 81 3.36 -2.23 4.94
N ALA A 82 3.72 -1.65 3.79
CA ALA A 82 4.57 -2.27 2.77
C ALA A 82 6.09 -2.10 3.01
N ASN A 83 6.51 -1.73 4.22
CA ASN A 83 7.91 -1.37 4.50
C ASN A 83 8.86 -2.59 4.65
N GLY A 84 8.39 -3.78 4.29
CA GLY A 84 9.15 -5.01 4.35
C GLY A 84 9.99 -5.26 3.09
N ARG A 85 10.61 -6.44 3.04
CA ARG A 85 11.40 -6.91 1.88
C ARG A 85 10.79 -8.14 1.23
N THR A 86 9.49 -8.39 1.46
CA THR A 86 8.81 -9.53 0.84
C THR A 86 8.53 -9.25 -0.64
N LEU A 87 8.22 -10.30 -1.41
CA LEU A 87 7.78 -10.16 -2.80
C LEU A 87 6.58 -9.21 -2.91
N LEU A 88 5.61 -9.33 -2.01
CA LEU A 88 4.41 -8.48 -2.03
C LEU A 88 4.71 -7.04 -1.63
N ASP A 89 5.65 -6.79 -0.72
CA ASP A 89 6.08 -5.43 -0.34
C ASP A 89 6.77 -4.69 -1.49
N THR A 90 7.52 -5.43 -2.31
CA THR A 90 8.36 -4.85 -3.37
C THR A 90 7.66 -4.84 -4.74
N MET A 91 6.53 -5.50 -4.89
CA MET A 91 5.79 -5.54 -6.16
C MET A 91 5.08 -4.20 -6.42
N GLN A 92 5.12 -3.73 -7.67
CA GLN A 92 4.39 -2.52 -8.08
C GLN A 92 2.89 -2.65 -7.77
N THR A 93 2.30 -1.62 -7.17
CA THR A 93 0.91 -1.63 -6.71
C THR A 93 -0.07 -1.90 -7.85
N ARG A 94 0.15 -1.34 -9.04
CA ARG A 94 -0.65 -1.63 -10.24
C ARG A 94 -0.69 -3.13 -10.61
N ARG A 95 0.41 -3.86 -10.39
CA ARG A 95 0.46 -5.31 -10.63
C ARG A 95 -0.35 -6.06 -9.58
N LEU A 96 -0.20 -5.70 -8.30
CA LEU A 96 -0.99 -6.26 -7.22
C LEU A 96 -2.49 -6.00 -7.43
N ARG A 97 -2.85 -4.79 -7.87
CA ARG A 97 -4.22 -4.40 -8.19
C ARG A 97 -4.85 -5.25 -9.30
N ALA A 98 -4.10 -5.57 -10.36
CA ALA A 98 -4.56 -6.45 -11.44
C ALA A 98 -4.73 -7.91 -11.00
N ARG A 99 -3.82 -8.41 -10.14
CA ARG A 99 -3.92 -9.76 -9.56
C ARG A 99 -5.09 -9.86 -8.56
N LEU A 100 -5.31 -8.84 -7.74
CA LEU A 100 -6.48 -8.74 -6.88
C LEU A 100 -7.77 -8.73 -7.68
N GLN A 101 -7.82 -7.99 -8.80
CA GLN A 101 -8.97 -8.03 -9.71
C GLN A 101 -9.24 -9.45 -10.22
N ALA A 102 -8.18 -10.18 -10.61
CA ALA A 102 -8.32 -11.55 -11.12
C ALA A 102 -8.83 -12.53 -10.06
N LEU A 103 -8.38 -12.37 -8.81
CA LEU A 103 -8.73 -13.28 -7.71
C LEU A 103 -10.08 -12.95 -7.06
N TYR A 104 -10.42 -11.67 -6.97
CA TYR A 104 -11.50 -11.19 -6.09
C TYR A 104 -12.53 -10.29 -6.80
N GLY A 105 -12.33 -9.97 -8.08
CA GLY A 105 -13.20 -9.04 -8.81
C GLY A 105 -12.98 -7.60 -8.39
N ASP A 106 -14.04 -6.80 -8.39
CA ASP A 106 -13.94 -5.38 -8.09
C ASP A 106 -13.59 -5.09 -6.61
N PRO A 107 -12.86 -4.01 -6.33
CA PRO A 107 -12.55 -3.61 -4.96
C PRO A 107 -13.83 -3.23 -4.20
N THR A 108 -13.84 -3.48 -2.89
CA THR A 108 -14.93 -3.05 -1.99
C THR A 108 -15.07 -1.53 -1.97
N LEU A 109 -13.95 -0.81 -2.05
CA LEU A 109 -13.88 0.64 -2.03
C LEU A 109 -12.83 1.14 -3.04
N THR A 110 -13.12 2.25 -3.70
CA THR A 110 -12.20 3.04 -4.51
C THR A 110 -12.23 4.48 -4.01
N VAL A 111 -11.26 5.31 -4.44
CA VAL A 111 -11.19 6.73 -4.08
C VAL A 111 -12.50 7.47 -4.36
N VAL A 112 -13.20 7.11 -5.44
CA VAL A 112 -14.46 7.75 -5.84
C VAL A 112 -15.67 7.28 -5.03
N ASP A 113 -15.57 6.21 -4.24
CA ASP A 113 -16.66 5.78 -3.35
C ASP A 113 -16.75 6.62 -2.06
N ALA A 114 -15.90 7.64 -1.91
CA ALA A 114 -16.02 8.63 -0.84
C ALA A 114 -17.27 9.51 -1.04
N GLU A 115 -17.87 9.94 0.08
CA GLU A 115 -19.04 10.85 0.07
C GLU A 115 -18.74 12.18 -0.62
N SER A 116 -17.50 12.66 -0.47
CA SER A 116 -16.97 13.82 -1.17
C SER A 116 -15.53 13.56 -1.58
N LEU A 117 -15.18 14.04 -2.78
CA LEU A 117 -13.81 14.12 -3.30
C LEU A 117 -13.19 15.49 -3.05
N ASP A 118 -13.97 16.42 -2.47
CA ASP A 118 -13.56 17.76 -2.09
C ASP A 118 -13.49 17.83 -0.56
N GLY A 119 -12.44 18.46 -0.03
CA GLY A 119 -12.29 18.70 1.42
C GLY A 119 -11.65 17.56 2.24
N ARG A 120 -11.29 16.41 1.65
CA ARG A 120 -10.40 15.45 2.33
C ARG A 120 -8.94 15.88 2.18
N PRO A 121 -8.13 15.84 3.26
CA PRO A 121 -6.70 15.99 3.13
C PRO A 121 -6.15 14.93 2.18
N ALA A 122 -5.42 15.36 1.16
CA ALA A 122 -4.77 14.52 0.16
C ALA A 122 -4.11 13.22 0.70
N PRO A 123 -3.36 13.22 1.82
CA PRO A 123 -2.75 12.00 2.35
C PRO A 123 -3.72 10.98 2.97
N GLN A 124 -5.03 11.26 3.00
CA GLN A 124 -6.06 10.37 3.56
C GLN A 124 -6.83 9.59 2.48
N TYR A 125 -6.48 9.74 1.20
CA TYR A 125 -7.15 8.99 0.14
C TYR A 125 -6.71 7.52 0.15
N ILE A 126 -7.66 6.65 0.49
CA ILE A 126 -7.60 5.24 0.11
C ILE A 126 -7.89 5.19 -1.38
N GLN A 127 -6.88 4.82 -2.17
CA GLN A 127 -7.01 4.73 -3.63
C GLN A 127 -7.93 3.56 -3.99
N PHE A 128 -7.70 2.41 -3.34
CA PHE A 128 -8.65 1.31 -3.30
C PHE A 128 -8.48 0.47 -2.03
N ALA A 129 -9.52 -0.29 -1.69
CA ALA A 129 -9.46 -1.32 -0.67
C ALA A 129 -10.28 -2.57 -1.05
N TYR A 130 -9.70 -3.73 -0.77
CA TYR A 130 -10.40 -5.00 -0.70
C TYR A 130 -10.65 -5.35 0.75
N TRP A 131 -11.90 -5.56 1.12
CA TRP A 131 -12.26 -6.12 2.41
C TRP A 131 -12.51 -7.60 2.23
N LEU A 132 -11.98 -8.40 3.14
CA LEU A 132 -12.04 -9.85 3.09
C LEU A 132 -12.67 -10.37 4.38
N VAL A 133 -13.44 -11.44 4.26
CA VAL A 133 -13.77 -12.31 5.39
C VAL A 133 -12.94 -13.58 5.22
N VAL A 134 -12.04 -13.80 6.16
CA VAL A 134 -11.10 -14.92 6.17
C VAL A 134 -11.58 -15.97 7.15
N ASN A 135 -11.61 -17.24 6.74
CA ASN A 135 -12.18 -18.35 7.53
C ASN A 135 -13.54 -18.00 8.15
N ASP A 136 -14.36 -17.30 7.36
CA ASP A 136 -15.73 -16.87 7.67
C ASP A 136 -15.91 -16.00 8.94
N SER A 137 -14.82 -15.60 9.61
CA SER A 137 -14.85 -15.00 10.96
C SER A 137 -13.78 -13.93 11.23
N ILE A 138 -12.73 -13.85 10.40
CA ILE A 138 -11.66 -12.87 10.56
C ILE A 138 -11.85 -11.77 9.51
N PRO A 139 -12.25 -10.55 9.89
CA PRO A 139 -12.29 -9.45 8.96
C PRO A 139 -10.86 -9.02 8.63
N ALA A 140 -10.57 -8.77 7.37
CA ALA A 140 -9.28 -8.24 6.93
C ALA A 140 -9.48 -7.15 5.88
N LYS A 141 -8.53 -6.24 5.77
CA LYS A 141 -8.50 -5.20 4.73
C LYS A 141 -7.14 -5.20 4.04
N VAL A 142 -7.16 -5.08 2.73
CA VAL A 142 -5.99 -4.87 1.89
C VAL A 142 -6.18 -3.52 1.21
N VAL A 143 -5.29 -2.58 1.48
CA VAL A 143 -5.51 -1.15 1.20
C VAL A 143 -4.32 -0.59 0.43
N ASP A 144 -4.63 0.19 -0.59
CA ASP A 144 -3.68 1.06 -1.26
C ASP A 144 -3.90 2.52 -0.85
N THR A 145 -2.82 3.17 -0.44
CA THR A 145 -2.76 4.60 -0.11
C THR A 145 -1.80 5.37 -1.01
N GLY A 146 -0.94 4.67 -1.77
CA GLY A 146 0.15 5.26 -2.55
C GLY A 146 -0.15 5.34 -4.04
N GLY A 147 -1.02 4.47 -4.55
CA GLY A 147 -1.45 4.49 -5.95
C GLY A 147 -0.57 3.65 -6.89
N PRO A 148 -0.79 3.76 -8.21
CA PRO A 148 -0.25 2.84 -9.21
C PRO A 148 1.27 2.92 -9.39
N PHE A 149 1.89 4.01 -8.94
CA PHE A 149 3.33 4.27 -9.04
C PHE A 149 4.12 3.75 -7.84
N ASP A 150 3.43 3.37 -6.75
CA ASP A 150 4.04 2.86 -5.53
C ASP A 150 4.22 1.33 -5.55
N ARG A 151 4.63 0.77 -4.42
CA ARG A 151 4.83 -0.66 -4.20
C ARG A 151 4.11 -1.14 -2.94
N GLY A 152 3.67 -2.39 -3.02
CA GLY A 152 3.04 -3.08 -1.92
C GLY A 152 1.67 -2.54 -1.53
N LEU A 153 1.12 -3.13 -0.47
CA LEU A 153 -0.21 -2.82 0.05
C LEU A 153 -0.20 -2.89 1.57
N VAL A 154 -1.03 -2.06 2.20
CA VAL A 154 -1.27 -2.12 3.64
C VAL A 154 -2.23 -3.27 3.93
N PHE A 155 -1.87 -4.12 4.89
CA PHE A 155 -2.75 -5.17 5.42
C PHE A 155 -3.26 -4.78 6.80
N ALA A 156 -4.56 -4.94 7.03
CA ALA A 156 -5.18 -4.71 8.33
C ALA A 156 -6.01 -5.92 8.77
N ALA A 157 -5.95 -6.23 10.06
CA ALA A 157 -6.74 -7.29 10.70
C ALA A 157 -7.03 -6.91 12.17
N PRO A 158 -7.92 -7.62 12.89
CA PRO A 158 -8.20 -7.37 14.29
C PRO A 158 -6.94 -7.31 15.16
N ALA A 159 -6.89 -6.38 16.10
CA ALA A 159 -5.74 -6.13 16.97
C ALA A 159 -5.33 -7.33 17.83
N ARG A 160 -6.26 -8.27 18.09
CA ARG A 160 -5.95 -9.58 18.71
C ARG A 160 -4.91 -10.40 17.92
N PHE A 161 -4.69 -10.09 16.64
CA PHE A 161 -3.66 -10.70 15.80
C PHE A 161 -2.38 -9.86 15.69
N ARG A 162 -2.21 -8.76 16.43
CA ARG A 162 -1.08 -7.83 16.30
C ARG A 162 0.29 -8.53 16.31
N ASN A 163 0.51 -9.45 17.24
CA ASN A 163 1.79 -10.18 17.37
C ASN A 163 2.03 -11.19 16.23
N ARG A 164 1.02 -11.47 15.41
CA ARG A 164 1.05 -12.45 14.31
C ARG A 164 0.61 -11.84 12.99
N LEU A 165 0.56 -10.51 12.91
CA LEU A 165 -0.03 -9.81 11.77
C LEU A 165 0.75 -10.07 10.47
N ARG A 166 2.07 -10.26 10.58
CA ARG A 166 2.93 -10.64 9.45
C ARG A 166 2.58 -12.03 8.92
N THR A 167 2.58 -13.04 9.78
CA THR A 167 2.23 -14.43 9.40
C THR A 167 0.80 -14.52 8.86
N LEU A 168 -0.15 -13.79 9.47
CA LEU A 168 -1.52 -13.74 8.97
C LEU A 168 -1.59 -13.07 7.59
N ARG A 169 -0.87 -11.96 7.37
CA ARG A 169 -0.79 -11.31 6.07
C ARG A 169 -0.24 -12.27 5.01
N GLU A 170 0.86 -12.95 5.29
CA GLU A 170 1.49 -13.90 4.38
C GLU A 170 0.51 -15.02 4.02
N ALA A 171 -0.14 -15.64 5.00
CA ALA A 171 -1.10 -16.69 4.76
C ALA A 171 -2.34 -16.21 3.99
N VAL A 172 -2.87 -15.02 4.30
CA VAL A 172 -4.03 -14.45 3.60
C VAL A 172 -3.69 -14.06 2.17
N LEU A 173 -2.51 -13.49 1.94
CA LEU A 173 -2.09 -12.99 0.62
C LEU A 173 -1.26 -13.98 -0.21
N ALA A 174 -1.03 -15.20 0.28
CA ALA A 174 -0.30 -16.24 -0.46
C ALA A 174 -0.79 -16.42 -1.91
N PRO A 175 -2.12 -16.49 -2.20
CA PRO A 175 -2.59 -16.60 -3.58
C PRO A 175 -2.17 -15.43 -4.49
N LEU A 176 -1.97 -14.25 -3.92
CA LEU A 176 -1.54 -13.05 -4.65
C LEU A 176 -0.06 -13.14 -5.05
N ALA A 177 0.77 -13.77 -4.22
CA ALA A 177 2.17 -14.02 -4.52
C ALA A 177 2.33 -15.13 -5.58
N GLU A 178 1.51 -16.17 -5.48
CA GLU A 178 1.57 -17.39 -6.31
C GLU A 178 0.94 -17.22 -7.70
N THR A 179 -0.05 -16.34 -7.86
CA THR A 179 -0.71 -16.16 -9.15
C THR A 179 0.03 -15.19 -10.07
N ASP A 180 0.07 -15.48 -11.36
CA ASP A 180 0.44 -14.52 -12.41
C ASP A 180 -0.75 -13.98 -13.20
N LEU A 181 -1.97 -14.42 -12.86
CA LEU A 181 -3.20 -13.98 -13.50
C LEU A 181 -3.42 -12.48 -13.24
N ARG A 182 -3.84 -11.79 -14.29
CA ARG A 182 -4.15 -10.36 -14.25
C ARG A 182 -5.47 -10.14 -14.98
N ALA A 183 -6.40 -9.46 -14.33
CA ALA A 183 -7.66 -9.06 -14.96
C ALA A 183 -7.63 -7.57 -15.31
N ARG A 184 -8.37 -7.22 -16.38
CA ARG A 184 -8.54 -5.83 -16.80
C ARG A 184 -9.17 -5.02 -15.67
N TYR A 185 -8.70 -3.81 -15.43
CA TYR A 185 -9.31 -2.89 -14.47
C TYR A 185 -9.05 -1.43 -14.87
N VAL A 186 -9.87 -0.53 -14.35
CA VAL A 186 -9.64 0.91 -14.40
C VAL A 186 -10.09 1.54 -13.09
N ASP A 187 -9.29 2.46 -12.57
CA ASP A 187 -9.57 3.23 -11.37
C ASP A 187 -9.22 4.70 -11.62
N TYR A 188 -9.77 5.58 -10.77
CA TYR A 188 -9.21 6.91 -10.58
C TYR A 188 -8.15 6.86 -9.49
N TYR A 189 -7.11 7.66 -9.64
CA TYR A 189 -6.02 7.82 -8.69
C TYR A 189 -5.76 9.31 -8.49
N PHE A 190 -5.57 9.74 -7.25
CA PHE A 190 -5.14 11.10 -6.93
C PHE A 190 -3.69 11.12 -6.43
N GLU A 191 -2.82 11.79 -7.19
CA GLU A 191 -1.43 12.01 -6.82
C GLU A 191 -1.31 13.25 -5.94
N THR A 192 -0.93 13.04 -4.69
CA THR A 192 -0.92 14.10 -3.68
C THR A 192 0.21 15.11 -3.86
N SER A 193 1.36 14.68 -4.40
CA SER A 193 2.55 15.52 -4.61
C SER A 193 2.36 16.56 -5.70
N THR A 194 1.59 16.24 -6.73
CA THR A 194 1.33 17.10 -7.90
C THR A 194 -0.11 17.61 -7.95
N ALA A 195 -0.95 17.21 -6.99
CA ALA A 195 -2.39 17.45 -6.99
C ALA A 195 -3.08 17.05 -8.30
N THR A 196 -2.59 15.97 -8.94
CA THR A 196 -3.07 15.54 -10.25
C THR A 196 -3.97 14.31 -10.13
N TRP A 197 -5.10 14.34 -10.84
CA TRP A 197 -5.95 13.16 -11.01
C TRP A 197 -5.51 12.35 -12.23
N TYR A 198 -5.57 11.04 -12.10
CA TYR A 198 -5.29 10.11 -13.18
C TYR A 198 -6.42 9.11 -13.35
N ARG A 199 -6.68 8.72 -14.59
CA ARG A 199 -7.33 7.46 -14.93
C ARG A 199 -6.24 6.42 -15.19
N THR A 200 -6.20 5.38 -14.36
CA THR A 200 -5.15 4.35 -14.39
C THR A 200 -5.77 2.96 -14.46
N GLY A 201 -5.04 1.99 -15.02
CA GLY A 201 -5.58 0.66 -15.18
C GLY A 201 -4.66 -0.34 -15.87
N PHE A 202 -5.23 -1.50 -16.15
CA PHE A 202 -4.67 -2.54 -17.00
C PHE A 202 -5.70 -2.90 -18.05
N ASP A 203 -5.36 -2.76 -19.33
CA ASP A 203 -6.28 -3.01 -20.44
C ASP A 203 -6.30 -4.49 -20.90
N GLY A 204 -5.50 -5.36 -20.27
CA GLY A 204 -5.30 -6.76 -20.67
C GLY A 204 -3.94 -7.01 -21.28
N GLN A 205 -3.27 -5.97 -21.78
CA GLN A 205 -1.92 -6.04 -22.34
C GLN A 205 -0.95 -5.13 -21.61
N ARG A 206 -1.33 -3.87 -21.35
CA ARG A 206 -0.47 -2.82 -20.81
C ARG A 206 -1.11 -2.11 -19.63
N PHE A 207 -0.26 -1.64 -18.74
CA PHE A 207 -0.66 -0.71 -17.69
C PHE A 207 -0.67 0.71 -18.24
N PHE A 208 -1.66 1.49 -17.87
CA PHE A 208 -1.76 2.89 -18.26
C PHE A 208 -2.03 3.80 -17.05
N ALA A 209 -1.62 5.05 -17.18
CA ALA A 209 -2.00 6.15 -16.30
C ALA A 209 -2.04 7.40 -17.16
N ARG A 210 -3.21 8.04 -17.25
CA ARG A 210 -3.41 9.26 -18.04
C ARG A 210 -3.96 10.34 -17.12
N PRO A 211 -3.38 11.54 -17.10
CA PRO A 211 -3.98 12.66 -16.38
C PRO A 211 -5.42 12.89 -16.85
N VAL A 212 -6.29 13.23 -15.92
CA VAL A 212 -7.68 13.62 -16.18
C VAL A 212 -8.01 14.85 -15.33
N GLU A 213 -8.95 15.65 -15.77
CA GLU A 213 -9.38 16.82 -15.03
C GLU A 213 -10.35 16.42 -13.93
N ARG A 214 -10.28 17.11 -12.78
CA ARG A 214 -11.17 16.87 -11.64
C ARG A 214 -12.66 16.91 -12.03
N ARG A 215 -13.04 17.77 -12.99
CA ARG A 215 -14.43 17.93 -13.46
C ARG A 215 -14.98 16.70 -14.19
N GLU A 216 -14.12 15.81 -14.67
CA GLU A 216 -14.49 14.55 -15.32
C GLU A 216 -14.82 13.45 -14.30
N ILE A 217 -14.50 13.67 -13.02
CA ILE A 217 -14.66 12.68 -11.94
C ILE A 217 -15.88 13.02 -11.10
N ARG A 218 -16.76 12.02 -10.94
CA ARG A 218 -17.95 12.13 -10.08
C ARG A 218 -17.86 11.19 -8.91
N ALA A 219 -18.15 11.70 -7.71
CA ALA A 219 -18.26 10.87 -6.51
C ALA A 219 -19.35 9.79 -6.72
N GLY A 220 -19.07 8.58 -6.24
CA GLY A 220 -19.89 7.39 -6.42
C GLY A 220 -19.79 6.72 -7.80
N GLN A 221 -19.19 7.37 -8.80
CA GLN A 221 -19.08 6.86 -10.17
C GLN A 221 -17.68 6.33 -10.46
N ARG A 222 -17.56 5.00 -10.48
CA ARG A 222 -16.32 4.32 -10.89
C ARG A 222 -16.11 4.46 -12.40
N PRO A 223 -14.86 4.59 -12.87
CA PRO A 223 -14.58 4.58 -14.29
C PRO A 223 -14.87 3.20 -14.86
N VAL A 224 -15.25 3.16 -16.13
CA VAL A 224 -15.43 1.90 -16.88
C VAL A 224 -14.36 1.79 -17.94
N LEU A 225 -13.89 0.57 -18.21
CA LEU A 225 -13.08 0.33 -19.40
C LEU A 225 -14.03 0.43 -20.59
N GLU A 226 -13.67 1.26 -21.55
CA GLU A 226 -14.36 1.25 -22.84
C GLU A 226 -14.15 -0.14 -23.45
N ARG A 227 -15.23 -0.74 -23.93
CA ARG A 227 -15.12 -1.97 -24.70
C ARG A 227 -14.54 -1.57 -26.04
N ASP A 228 -13.42 -2.17 -26.42
CA ASP A 228 -12.95 -2.11 -27.79
C ASP A 228 -14.11 -2.57 -28.67
N SER A 229 -14.54 -1.68 -29.58
CA SER A 229 -15.67 -1.90 -30.49
C SER A 229 -15.30 -2.90 -31.58
#